data_AF-A0A7C9REL0-F1
#
_entry.id   AF-A0A7C9REL0-F1
#
_cell.length_a   1.000
_cell.length_b   1.000
_cell.length_c   1.000
_cell.angle_alpha   90.00
_cell.angle_beta   90.00
_cell.angle_gamma   90.00
#
_symmetry.space_group_name_H-M   'P 1'
#
loop_
_entity.id
_entity.type
_entity.pdbx_description
1 polymer ?
#
loop_
_entity_poly.entity_id
_entity_poly.type
_entity_poly.pdbx_seq_one_letter_code
_entity_poly.pdbx_strand_id
1 'polypeptide(L)'
;MVGKSKAILTGILFFCAFPASAGDNNVLKIMQTSPLGAIEGNILSSNQSLATDSLVAGPTQQMIEDALARTLNVGDLYRMDQATAPYALQTGQGNTATLTIEGDGGQLLLLQDNSAGGTLGNSAQLSAFGADSLGAVLQIGDGNDASLTVGGGATGLIVQNGSGNANSLTVGSGGSGEIIQTGNGNTFSTSVAANTSVTITQNGNNLSPAGVTGMQVFSTAPGTVSITQTSF
;
A
#
# COMPACT_ATOMS: atom_id res chain seq x y z
N MET A 1 -52.41 57.81 -14.41
CA MET A 1 -51.68 56.69 -15.04
C MET A 1 -50.23 56.77 -14.58
N VAL A 2 -49.80 55.86 -13.69
CA VAL A 2 -48.42 55.81 -13.18
C VAL A 2 -47.81 54.51 -13.65
N GLY A 3 -46.83 54.60 -14.56
CA GLY A 3 -46.07 53.44 -15.05
C GLY A 3 -44.93 53.10 -14.08
N LYS A 4 -44.87 51.83 -13.63
CA LYS A 4 -43.76 51.30 -12.82
C LYS A 4 -42.78 50.58 -13.74
N SER A 5 -41.54 51.07 -13.84
CA SER A 5 -40.43 50.33 -14.46
C SER A 5 -39.94 49.23 -13.53
N LYS A 6 -39.87 47.99 -14.04
CA LYS A 6 -39.20 46.86 -13.39
C LYS A 6 -37.73 46.87 -13.80
N ALA A 7 -36.82 46.97 -12.82
CA ALA A 7 -35.40 46.74 -13.03
C ALA A 7 -35.13 45.22 -12.97
N ILE A 8 -34.54 44.67 -14.02
CA ILE A 8 -34.03 43.29 -14.05
C ILE A 8 -32.57 43.37 -13.56
N LEU A 9 -32.31 42.75 -12.41
CA LEU A 9 -30.97 42.63 -11.84
C LEU A 9 -30.30 41.38 -12.45
N THR A 10 -29.43 41.58 -13.43
CA THR A 10 -28.63 40.52 -14.04
C THR A 10 -27.42 40.24 -13.15
N GLY A 11 -27.45 39.14 -12.39
CA GLY A 11 -26.31 38.68 -11.60
C GLY A 11 -25.22 38.10 -12.49
N ILE A 12 -24.01 38.68 -12.45
CA ILE A 12 -22.82 38.14 -13.09
C ILE A 12 -22.26 37.02 -12.19
N LEU A 13 -22.27 35.79 -12.69
CA LEU A 13 -21.68 34.63 -12.03
C LEU A 13 -20.20 34.54 -12.40
N PHE A 14 -19.31 34.88 -11.46
CA PHE A 14 -17.87 34.70 -11.61
C PHE A 14 -17.50 33.25 -11.25
N PHE A 15 -17.16 32.44 -12.27
CA PHE A 15 -16.51 31.15 -12.08
C PHE A 15 -15.00 31.36 -11.99
N CYS A 16 -14.46 31.34 -10.78
CA CYS A 16 -13.01 31.24 -10.56
C CYS A 16 -12.58 29.78 -10.78
N ALA A 17 -12.01 29.47 -11.93
CA ALA A 17 -11.28 28.23 -12.13
C ALA A 17 -9.90 28.40 -11.48
N PHE A 18 -9.70 27.80 -10.31
CA PHE A 18 -8.36 27.69 -9.73
C PHE A 18 -7.57 26.61 -10.50
N PRO A 19 -6.29 26.83 -10.82
CA PRO A 19 -5.45 25.77 -11.36
C PRO A 19 -5.40 24.63 -10.33
N ALA A 20 -5.74 23.42 -10.76
CA ALA A 20 -5.43 22.22 -10.00
C ALA A 20 -3.91 22.05 -10.04
N SER A 21 -3.23 22.36 -8.93
CA SER A 21 -1.80 22.08 -8.79
C SER A 21 -1.66 20.58 -8.58
N ALA A 22 -1.26 19.85 -9.63
CA ALA A 22 -0.56 18.60 -9.40
C ALA A 22 0.77 18.97 -8.72
N GLY A 23 1.18 18.26 -7.66
CA GLY A 23 2.45 18.58 -7.02
C GLY A 23 3.65 18.22 -7.88
N ASP A 24 4.80 18.80 -7.54
CA ASP A 24 6.03 18.71 -8.33
C ASP A 24 6.87 17.46 -7.96
N ASN A 25 7.78 17.04 -8.84
CA ASN A 25 8.81 16.01 -8.59
C ASN A 25 8.29 14.62 -8.15
N ASN A 26 7.10 14.24 -8.59
CA ASN A 26 6.59 12.89 -8.39
C ASN A 26 7.25 11.91 -9.35
N VAL A 27 7.74 10.77 -8.83
CA VAL A 27 8.40 9.73 -9.63
C VAL A 27 7.65 8.41 -9.50
N LEU A 28 7.46 7.75 -10.65
CA LEU A 28 6.96 6.38 -10.77
C LEU A 28 7.99 5.55 -11.55
N LYS A 29 8.55 4.53 -10.91
CA LYS A 29 9.42 3.54 -11.56
C LYS A 29 8.71 2.19 -11.54
N ILE A 30 8.41 1.64 -12.71
CA ILE A 30 7.71 0.36 -12.87
C ILE A 30 8.40 -0.55 -13.88
N MET A 31 8.42 -1.85 -13.58
CA MET A 31 8.76 -2.93 -14.49
C MET A 31 7.68 -4.01 -14.42
N GLN A 32 7.06 -4.29 -15.56
CA GLN A 32 6.08 -5.35 -15.71
C GLN A 32 6.64 -6.41 -16.66
N THR A 33 6.68 -7.66 -16.22
CA THR A 33 7.18 -8.79 -17.00
C THR A 33 6.16 -9.91 -16.97
N SER A 34 5.73 -10.39 -18.15
CA SER A 34 4.84 -11.55 -18.26
C SER A 34 5.52 -12.69 -19.02
N PRO A 35 5.28 -13.96 -18.65
CA PRO A 35 5.85 -15.10 -19.35
C PRO A 35 5.28 -15.22 -20.77
N LEU A 36 6.03 -15.89 -21.66
CA LEU A 36 5.53 -16.22 -22.99
C LEU A 36 4.25 -17.07 -22.88
N GLY A 37 3.19 -16.64 -23.57
CA GLY A 37 1.90 -17.32 -23.53
C GLY A 37 0.98 -16.90 -22.38
N ALA A 38 1.34 -15.86 -21.60
CA ALA A 38 0.44 -15.26 -20.63
C ALA A 38 -0.88 -14.82 -21.31
N ILE A 39 -2.00 -15.17 -20.69
CA ILE A 39 -3.36 -14.85 -21.18
C ILE A 39 -3.90 -13.54 -20.61
N GLU A 40 -3.27 -13.04 -19.54
CA GLU A 40 -3.62 -11.79 -18.85
C GLU A 40 -2.38 -10.93 -18.65
N GLY A 41 -2.50 -9.63 -18.93
CA GLY A 41 -1.45 -8.65 -18.64
C GLY A 41 -1.46 -8.20 -17.19
N ASN A 42 -0.36 -7.59 -16.76
CA ASN A 42 -0.29 -6.90 -15.47
C ASN A 42 -0.88 -5.49 -15.59
N ILE A 43 -1.55 -5.02 -14.54
CA ILE A 43 -2.18 -3.69 -14.48
C ILE A 43 -1.65 -2.96 -13.25
N LEU A 44 -1.23 -1.70 -13.44
CA LEU A 44 -0.91 -0.79 -12.35
C LEU A 44 -1.55 0.57 -12.62
N SER A 45 -2.25 1.09 -11.62
CA SER A 45 -2.74 2.47 -11.60
C SER A 45 -2.02 3.22 -10.48
N SER A 46 -1.53 4.43 -10.77
CA SER A 46 -0.93 5.32 -9.78
C SER A 46 -1.60 6.68 -9.83
N ASN A 47 -2.05 7.17 -8.68
CA ASN A 47 -2.53 8.53 -8.51
C ASN A 47 -1.60 9.29 -7.54
N GLN A 48 -0.90 10.28 -8.07
CA GLN A 48 -0.01 11.17 -7.33
C GLN A 48 -0.44 12.65 -7.53
N SER A 49 -1.70 12.89 -7.93
CA SER A 49 -2.16 14.25 -8.29
C SER A 49 -2.17 15.23 -7.11
N LEU A 50 -2.19 14.71 -5.87
CA LEU A 50 -2.16 15.50 -4.63
C LEU A 50 -0.85 15.30 -3.85
N ALA A 51 0.18 14.76 -4.50
CA ALA A 51 1.49 14.55 -3.89
C ALA A 51 2.55 15.48 -4.47
N THR A 52 3.58 15.75 -3.69
CA THR A 52 4.82 16.42 -4.10
C THR A 52 5.99 15.56 -3.64
N ASP A 53 7.10 15.55 -4.40
CA ASP A 53 8.33 14.81 -4.09
C ASP A 53 8.10 13.30 -3.78
N SER A 54 7.02 12.72 -4.32
CA SER A 54 6.64 11.34 -4.02
C SER A 54 7.35 10.31 -4.89
N LEU A 55 7.42 9.07 -4.39
CA LEU A 55 8.07 7.96 -5.09
C LEU A 55 7.21 6.69 -5.05
N VAL A 56 6.96 6.13 -6.23
CA VAL A 56 6.56 4.74 -6.39
C VAL A 56 7.75 3.97 -6.96
N ALA A 57 8.19 2.93 -6.23
CA ALA A 57 9.37 2.14 -6.55
C ALA A 57 9.21 0.68 -6.11
N GLY A 58 10.25 -0.13 -6.31
CA GLY A 58 10.33 -1.50 -5.81
C GLY A 58 11.19 -1.59 -4.55
N PRO A 59 11.05 -2.68 -3.77
CA PRO A 59 11.97 -2.99 -2.69
C PRO A 59 13.40 -3.23 -3.24
N THR A 60 14.40 -3.08 -2.38
CA THR A 60 15.77 -3.45 -2.75
C THR A 60 15.96 -4.96 -2.79
N GLN A 61 17.01 -5.43 -3.46
CA GLN A 61 17.34 -6.85 -3.50
C GLN A 61 17.48 -7.46 -2.10
N GLN A 62 18.10 -6.72 -1.16
CA GLN A 62 18.22 -7.14 0.23
C GLN A 62 16.85 -7.32 0.89
N MET A 63 15.92 -6.37 0.71
CA MET A 63 14.56 -6.50 1.25
C MET A 63 13.81 -7.73 0.69
N ILE A 64 14.02 -8.05 -0.58
CA ILE A 64 13.42 -9.24 -1.21
C ILE A 64 14.01 -10.51 -0.60
N GLU A 65 15.33 -10.57 -0.45
CA GLU A 65 16.02 -11.71 0.17
C GLU A 65 15.58 -11.91 1.62
N ASP A 66 15.46 -10.83 2.38
CA ASP A 66 14.97 -10.88 3.75
C ASP A 66 13.48 -11.28 3.84
N ALA A 67 12.65 -10.86 2.88
CA ALA A 67 11.25 -11.29 2.82
C ALA A 67 11.13 -12.80 2.55
N LEU A 68 11.94 -13.32 1.63
CA LEU A 68 12.03 -14.76 1.33
C LEU A 68 12.59 -15.55 2.52
N ALA A 69 13.58 -14.99 3.22
CA ALA A 69 14.17 -15.57 4.42
C ALA A 69 13.30 -15.41 5.68
N ARG A 70 12.19 -14.65 5.60
CA ARG A 70 11.27 -14.33 6.71
C ARG A 70 11.96 -13.55 7.84
N THR A 71 12.94 -12.73 7.47
CA THR A 71 13.71 -11.87 8.38
C THR A 71 13.41 -10.39 8.16
N LEU A 72 12.79 -10.02 7.04
CA LEU A 72 12.40 -8.64 6.76
C LEU A 72 11.43 -8.17 7.82
N ASN A 73 11.71 -7.00 8.40
CA ASN A 73 10.80 -6.31 9.28
C ASN A 73 10.52 -4.87 8.82
N VAL A 74 9.46 -4.24 9.32
CA VAL A 74 9.09 -2.85 8.99
C VAL A 74 10.19 -1.83 9.33
N GLY A 75 11.05 -2.14 10.30
CA GLY A 75 12.21 -1.31 10.65
C GLY A 75 13.37 -1.37 9.64
N ASP A 76 13.37 -2.37 8.76
CA ASP A 76 14.33 -2.48 7.66
C ASP A 76 13.92 -1.61 6.46
N LEU A 77 12.69 -1.10 6.45
CA LEU A 77 12.24 -0.16 5.44
C LEU A 77 12.92 1.19 5.62
N TYR A 78 13.39 1.75 4.51
CA TYR A 78 13.98 3.07 4.48
C TYR A 78 13.55 3.83 3.23
N ARG A 79 13.58 5.15 3.33
CA ARG A 79 13.24 6.06 2.24
C ARG A 79 14.32 6.01 1.17
N MET A 80 13.92 5.81 -0.07
CA MET A 80 14.83 5.69 -1.19
C MET A 80 15.07 7.03 -1.86
N ASP A 81 16.29 7.21 -2.37
CA ASP A 81 16.63 8.28 -3.30
C ASP A 81 15.95 7.99 -4.65
N GLN A 82 15.19 8.95 -5.17
CA GLN A 82 14.50 8.82 -6.45
C GLN A 82 15.45 8.46 -7.61
N ALA A 83 16.72 8.86 -7.59
CA ALA A 83 17.69 8.53 -8.64
C ALA A 83 18.08 7.04 -8.62
N THR A 84 18.23 6.45 -7.45
CA THR A 84 18.77 5.09 -7.28
C THR A 84 17.71 4.04 -6.94
N ALA A 85 16.48 4.45 -6.64
CA ALA A 85 15.38 3.55 -6.31
C ALA A 85 15.15 2.47 -7.39
N PRO A 86 14.96 1.19 -7.00
CA PRO A 86 14.56 0.11 -7.91
C PRO A 86 13.18 0.33 -8.53
N TYR A 87 12.86 -0.44 -9.56
CA TYR A 87 11.53 -0.45 -10.18
C TYR A 87 10.53 -1.23 -9.33
N ALA A 88 9.32 -0.69 -9.16
CA ALA A 88 8.17 -1.46 -8.70
C ALA A 88 7.98 -2.63 -9.67
N LEU A 89 7.89 -3.85 -9.12
CA LEU A 89 7.94 -5.08 -9.93
C LEU A 89 6.57 -5.75 -9.95
N GLN A 90 6.09 -6.07 -11.15
CA GLN A 90 5.00 -7.01 -11.39
C GLN A 90 5.49 -8.09 -12.35
N THR A 91 5.86 -9.25 -11.80
CA THR A 91 6.39 -10.40 -12.55
C THR A 91 5.37 -11.53 -12.56
N GLY A 92 5.12 -12.09 -13.74
CA GLY A 92 4.10 -13.10 -13.99
C GLY A 92 2.88 -12.51 -14.71
N GLN A 93 1.69 -13.03 -14.45
CA GLN A 93 0.47 -12.67 -15.19
C GLN A 93 -0.67 -12.25 -14.26
N GLY A 94 -1.55 -11.38 -14.76
CA GLY A 94 -2.77 -10.97 -14.06
C GLY A 94 -2.54 -10.15 -12.79
N ASN A 95 -1.32 -9.69 -12.50
CA ASN A 95 -1.07 -8.89 -11.30
C ASN A 95 -1.77 -7.53 -11.43
N THR A 96 -2.39 -7.07 -10.35
CA THR A 96 -3.13 -5.80 -10.29
C THR A 96 -2.65 -4.97 -9.10
N ALA A 97 -2.41 -3.68 -9.33
CA ALA A 97 -2.05 -2.75 -8.27
C ALA A 97 -2.74 -1.39 -8.46
N THR A 98 -3.24 -0.82 -7.36
CA THR A 98 -3.68 0.57 -7.29
C THR A 98 -2.89 1.29 -6.21
N LEU A 99 -2.22 2.37 -6.60
CA LEU A 99 -1.34 3.15 -5.74
C LEU A 99 -1.88 4.58 -5.64
N THR A 100 -1.98 5.12 -4.44
CA THR A 100 -2.37 6.51 -4.21
C THR A 100 -1.40 7.14 -3.22
N ILE A 101 -0.86 8.31 -3.59
CA ILE A 101 -0.05 9.12 -2.70
C ILE A 101 -0.65 10.52 -2.64
N GLU A 102 -0.86 11.01 -1.43
CA GLU A 102 -1.24 12.39 -1.16
C GLU A 102 -0.33 12.97 -0.07
N GLY A 103 0.12 14.21 -0.25
CA GLY A 103 1.08 14.86 0.66
C GLY A 103 2.52 14.84 0.14
N ASP A 104 3.42 15.35 0.98
CA ASP A 104 4.81 15.60 0.61
C ASP A 104 5.72 14.41 0.92
N GLY A 105 6.54 13.98 -0.04
CA GLY A 105 7.53 12.94 0.16
C GLY A 105 6.96 11.53 0.41
N GLY A 106 5.68 11.24 0.13
CA GLY A 106 5.17 9.88 0.32
C GLY A 106 5.92 8.85 -0.55
N GLN A 107 6.21 7.66 -0.02
CA GLN A 107 6.84 6.58 -0.77
C GLN A 107 6.06 5.25 -0.65
N LEU A 108 5.84 4.59 -1.78
CA LEU A 108 5.23 3.26 -1.85
C LEU A 108 6.16 2.29 -2.59
N LEU A 109 6.44 1.16 -1.95
CA LEU A 109 7.25 0.08 -2.48
C LEU A 109 6.35 -1.11 -2.86
N LEU A 110 6.50 -1.62 -4.07
CA LEU A 110 5.69 -2.73 -4.58
C LEU A 110 6.54 -3.83 -5.21
N LEU A 111 6.29 -5.05 -4.78
CA LEU A 111 6.67 -6.28 -5.47
C LEU A 111 5.45 -7.20 -5.55
N GLN A 112 5.10 -7.62 -6.75
CA GLN A 112 4.17 -8.70 -7.02
C GLN A 112 4.86 -9.71 -7.92
N ASP A 113 5.09 -10.91 -7.41
CA ASP A 113 5.72 -11.99 -8.16
C ASP A 113 4.93 -13.28 -8.01
N ASN A 114 4.16 -13.60 -9.05
CA ASN A 114 3.48 -14.90 -9.20
C ASN A 114 4.12 -15.80 -10.25
N SER A 115 5.35 -15.49 -10.69
CA SER A 115 6.04 -16.24 -11.76
C SER A 115 6.35 -17.70 -11.39
N ALA A 116 6.53 -17.98 -10.10
CA ALA A 116 6.76 -19.33 -9.58
C ALA A 116 5.48 -20.04 -9.08
N GLY A 117 4.37 -19.29 -8.88
CA GLY A 117 3.25 -19.71 -8.04
C GLY A 117 2.00 -20.20 -8.77
N GLY A 118 1.65 -19.68 -9.95
CA GLY A 118 0.43 -20.10 -10.63
C GLY A 118 -0.13 -19.11 -11.64
N THR A 119 -1.35 -19.37 -12.12
CA THR A 119 -2.05 -18.55 -13.13
C THR A 119 -2.80 -17.35 -12.53
N LEU A 120 -3.01 -17.33 -11.21
CA LEU A 120 -3.75 -16.27 -10.52
C LEU A 120 -2.81 -15.10 -10.18
N GLY A 121 -3.17 -13.91 -10.64
CA GLY A 121 -2.49 -12.66 -10.31
C GLY A 121 -2.58 -12.27 -8.84
N ASN A 122 -1.57 -11.57 -8.34
CA ASN A 122 -1.66 -10.89 -7.05
C ASN A 122 -2.42 -9.57 -7.19
N SER A 123 -3.09 -9.12 -6.14
CA SER A 123 -3.78 -7.84 -6.06
C SER A 123 -3.28 -7.01 -4.89
N ALA A 124 -3.02 -5.72 -5.14
CA ALA A 124 -2.54 -4.80 -4.10
C ALA A 124 -3.21 -3.42 -4.21
N GLN A 125 -3.65 -2.89 -3.08
CA GLN A 125 -4.06 -1.51 -2.92
C GLN A 125 -3.16 -0.84 -1.90
N LEU A 126 -2.40 0.17 -2.31
CA LEU A 126 -1.51 0.91 -1.42
C LEU A 126 -1.91 2.38 -1.42
N SER A 127 -2.02 2.96 -0.24
CA SER A 127 -2.33 4.38 -0.05
C SER A 127 -1.42 4.99 1.00
N ALA A 128 -0.81 6.12 0.66
CA ALA A 128 0.06 6.89 1.53
C ALA A 128 -0.49 8.31 1.66
N PHE A 129 -0.92 8.67 2.88
CA PHE A 129 -1.62 9.92 3.14
C PHE A 129 -0.87 10.76 4.16
N GLY A 130 -0.42 11.94 3.75
CA GLY A 130 0.32 12.89 4.57
C GLY A 130 1.83 12.86 4.32
N ALA A 131 2.53 13.79 4.95
CA ALA A 131 3.96 13.95 4.72
C ALA A 131 4.76 12.72 5.18
N ASP A 132 5.81 12.38 4.44
CA ASP A 132 6.81 11.36 4.80
C ASP A 132 6.29 9.94 5.07
N SER A 133 5.08 9.59 4.63
CA SER A 133 4.52 8.24 4.75
C SER A 133 5.34 7.23 3.93
N LEU A 134 5.61 6.04 4.49
CA LEU A 134 6.33 4.95 3.81
C LEU A 134 5.54 3.64 3.89
N GLY A 135 5.16 3.09 2.74
CA GLY A 135 4.44 1.82 2.66
C GLY A 135 5.13 0.82 1.76
N ALA A 136 5.11 -0.47 2.12
CA ALA A 136 5.61 -1.54 1.28
C ALA A 136 4.67 -2.75 1.26
N VAL A 137 4.42 -3.29 0.07
CA VAL A 137 3.70 -4.55 -0.15
C VAL A 137 4.56 -5.46 -1.01
N LEU A 138 4.92 -6.61 -0.44
CA LEU A 138 5.68 -7.67 -1.10
C LEU A 138 4.83 -8.95 -1.14
N GLN A 139 4.37 -9.32 -2.33
CA GLN A 139 3.55 -10.50 -2.57
C GLN A 139 4.33 -11.49 -3.44
N ILE A 140 4.70 -12.63 -2.86
CA ILE A 140 5.47 -13.68 -3.49
C ILE A 140 4.64 -14.97 -3.46
N GLY A 141 4.31 -15.49 -4.64
CA GLY A 141 3.32 -16.55 -4.83
C GLY A 141 2.09 -16.03 -5.58
N ASP A 142 0.98 -16.76 -5.54
CA ASP A 142 -0.17 -16.57 -6.43
C ASP A 142 -1.46 -16.22 -5.69
N GLY A 143 -2.30 -15.40 -6.31
CA GLY A 143 -3.63 -15.06 -5.79
C GLY A 143 -3.62 -14.35 -4.44
N ASN A 144 -2.54 -13.67 -4.05
CA ASN A 144 -2.50 -12.90 -2.82
C ASN A 144 -3.23 -11.55 -2.98
N ASP A 145 -3.88 -11.09 -1.93
CA ASP A 145 -4.62 -9.82 -1.86
C ASP A 145 -4.14 -9.01 -0.65
N ALA A 146 -3.73 -7.75 -0.88
CA ALA A 146 -3.20 -6.87 0.16
C ALA A 146 -3.76 -5.45 0.03
N SER A 147 -4.20 -4.89 1.16
CA SER A 147 -4.59 -3.49 1.27
C SER A 147 -3.77 -2.79 2.36
N LEU A 148 -2.94 -1.82 1.98
CA LEU A 148 -2.12 -1.03 2.89
C LEU A 148 -2.53 0.44 2.84
N THR A 149 -2.83 1.02 3.99
CA THR A 149 -2.98 2.47 4.16
C THR A 149 -2.02 2.97 5.24
N VAL A 150 -1.18 3.95 4.92
CA VAL A 150 -0.24 4.57 5.87
C VAL A 150 -0.49 6.07 6.00
N GLY A 151 -0.59 6.55 7.23
CA GLY A 151 -0.71 7.98 7.54
C GLY A 151 0.63 8.74 7.51
N GLY A 152 0.58 10.04 7.75
CA GLY A 152 1.76 10.91 7.71
C GLY A 152 2.81 10.49 8.73
N GLY A 153 4.07 10.38 8.29
CA GLY A 153 5.22 9.90 9.07
C GLY A 153 5.09 8.45 9.56
N ALA A 154 4.09 7.70 9.07
CA ALA A 154 3.90 6.31 9.44
C ALA A 154 4.65 5.38 8.48
N THR A 155 5.00 4.19 8.98
CA THR A 155 5.59 3.11 8.18
C THR A 155 4.69 1.88 8.21
N GLY A 156 4.45 1.27 7.05
CA GLY A 156 3.65 0.06 6.94
C GLY A 156 4.29 -0.98 6.04
N LEU A 157 4.30 -2.24 6.48
CA LEU A 157 4.81 -3.37 5.72
C LEU A 157 3.79 -4.50 5.66
N ILE A 158 3.56 -5.02 4.47
CA ILE A 158 2.87 -6.28 4.25
C ILE A 158 3.77 -7.20 3.43
N VAL A 159 4.05 -8.39 3.97
CA VAL A 159 4.73 -9.48 3.26
C VAL A 159 3.80 -10.69 3.21
N GLN A 160 3.54 -11.19 2.01
CA GLN A 160 2.77 -12.42 1.77
C GLN A 160 3.63 -13.39 0.98
N ASN A 161 3.95 -14.53 1.58
CA ASN A 161 4.70 -15.60 0.94
C ASN A 161 3.86 -16.89 0.92
N GLY A 162 3.33 -17.23 -0.27
CA GLY A 162 2.44 -18.36 -0.50
C GLY A 162 1.26 -17.99 -1.37
N SER A 163 0.15 -18.73 -1.24
CA SER A 163 -0.99 -18.64 -2.15
C SER A 163 -2.27 -18.23 -1.44
N GLY A 164 -3.04 -17.31 -2.04
CA GLY A 164 -4.39 -16.98 -1.55
C GLY A 164 -4.42 -16.31 -0.17
N ASN A 165 -3.34 -15.64 0.24
CA ASN A 165 -3.37 -14.84 1.47
C ASN A 165 -4.11 -13.53 1.23
N ALA A 166 -4.92 -13.09 2.18
CA ALA A 166 -5.68 -11.84 2.08
C ALA A 166 -5.49 -10.99 3.34
N ASN A 167 -5.04 -9.75 3.20
CA ASN A 167 -4.86 -8.89 4.37
C ASN A 167 -5.14 -7.41 4.15
N SER A 168 -5.36 -6.71 5.27
CA SER A 168 -5.47 -5.26 5.29
C SER A 168 -4.78 -4.68 6.52
N LEU A 169 -3.94 -3.68 6.30
CA LEU A 169 -3.24 -2.93 7.34
C LEU A 169 -3.51 -1.44 7.16
N THR A 170 -4.05 -0.80 8.19
CA THR A 170 -4.10 0.66 8.28
C THR A 170 -3.18 1.14 9.38
N VAL A 171 -2.23 2.03 9.10
CA VAL A 171 -1.30 2.59 10.09
C VAL A 171 -1.58 4.08 10.26
N GLY A 172 -1.98 4.47 11.48
CA GLY A 172 -2.16 5.87 11.85
C GLY A 172 -0.84 6.64 11.86
N SER A 173 -0.93 7.97 11.78
CA SER A 173 0.22 8.87 11.68
C SER A 173 1.31 8.61 12.75
N GLY A 174 2.57 8.62 12.34
CA GLY A 174 3.72 8.34 13.20
C GLY A 174 3.78 6.91 13.76
N GLY A 175 2.85 6.03 13.37
CA GLY A 175 2.84 4.62 13.78
C GLY A 175 3.70 3.74 12.89
N SER A 176 3.88 2.49 13.32
CA SER A 176 4.55 1.44 12.54
C SER A 176 3.71 0.17 12.55
N GLY A 177 3.40 -0.38 11.37
CA GLY A 177 2.58 -1.57 11.25
C GLY A 177 3.21 -2.61 10.35
N GLU A 178 3.07 -3.87 10.73
CA GLU A 178 3.59 -4.99 9.98
C GLU A 178 2.67 -6.21 9.99
N ILE A 179 2.47 -6.80 8.81
CA ILE A 179 1.87 -8.12 8.65
C ILE A 179 2.81 -8.97 7.78
N ILE A 180 3.31 -10.07 8.34
CA ILE A 180 4.07 -11.09 7.61
C ILE A 180 3.26 -12.40 7.63
N GLN A 181 2.86 -12.87 6.45
CA GLN A 181 2.14 -14.13 6.28
C GLN A 181 3.01 -15.10 5.49
N THR A 182 3.18 -16.30 6.01
CA THR A 182 3.79 -17.42 5.28
C THR A 182 2.88 -18.64 5.29
N GLY A 183 2.61 -19.17 4.11
CA GLY A 183 1.69 -20.27 3.85
C GLY A 183 0.49 -19.81 3.02
N ASN A 184 -0.61 -20.57 3.08
CA ASN A 184 -1.72 -20.43 2.12
C ASN A 184 -3.04 -20.13 2.81
N GLY A 185 -3.88 -19.31 2.17
CA GLY A 185 -5.24 -19.04 2.64
C GLY A 185 -5.30 -18.29 3.98
N ASN A 186 -4.23 -17.60 4.38
CA ASN A 186 -4.23 -16.84 5.62
C ASN A 186 -4.96 -15.51 5.42
N THR A 187 -5.83 -15.17 6.37
CA THR A 187 -6.59 -13.92 6.36
C THR A 187 -6.31 -13.13 7.63
N PHE A 188 -6.05 -11.82 7.49
CA PHE A 188 -5.87 -10.96 8.65
C PHE A 188 -6.12 -9.49 8.33
N SER A 189 -6.79 -8.76 9.20
CA SER A 189 -6.94 -7.31 9.04
C SER A 189 -6.82 -6.60 10.37
N THR A 190 -6.11 -5.48 10.40
CA THR A 190 -5.93 -4.67 11.59
C THR A 190 -5.72 -3.18 11.27
N SER A 191 -5.89 -2.37 12.30
CA SER A 191 -5.50 -0.96 12.31
C SER A 191 -4.54 -0.70 13.46
N VAL A 192 -3.45 0.01 13.17
CA VAL A 192 -2.46 0.50 14.12
C VAL A 192 -2.78 1.96 14.43
N ALA A 193 -2.93 2.28 15.72
CA ALA A 193 -3.20 3.65 16.13
C ALA A 193 -1.97 4.55 15.89
N ALA A 194 -2.20 5.86 15.84
CA ALA A 194 -1.12 6.84 15.70
C ALA A 194 -0.05 6.67 16.79
N ASN A 195 1.22 6.78 16.43
CA ASN A 195 2.38 6.62 17.32
C ASN A 195 2.45 5.27 18.06
N THR A 196 1.84 4.22 17.51
CA THR A 196 1.92 2.85 18.05
C THR A 196 2.60 1.93 17.06
N SER A 197 3.17 0.83 17.57
CA SER A 197 3.85 -0.18 16.75
C SER A 197 3.21 -1.55 16.90
N VAL A 198 2.87 -2.19 15.78
CA VAL A 198 2.28 -3.54 15.76
C VAL A 198 2.98 -4.42 14.74
N THR A 199 3.41 -5.60 15.20
CA THR A 199 3.92 -6.67 14.34
C THR A 199 3.01 -7.88 14.45
N ILE A 200 2.57 -8.39 13.29
CA ILE A 200 1.83 -9.64 13.17
C ILE A 200 2.60 -10.60 12.28
N THR A 201 2.82 -11.81 12.79
CA THR A 201 3.40 -12.91 12.02
C THR A 201 2.44 -14.10 12.04
N GLN A 202 2.01 -14.54 10.86
CA GLN A 202 1.21 -15.74 10.65
C GLN A 202 2.03 -16.76 9.86
N ASN A 203 2.29 -17.91 10.46
CA ASN A 203 3.01 -19.01 9.82
C ASN A 203 2.16 -20.28 9.84
N GLY A 204 1.64 -20.66 8.67
CA GLY A 204 0.67 -21.75 8.57
C GLY A 204 -0.29 -21.57 7.42
N ASN A 205 -1.33 -22.41 7.40
CA ASN A 205 -2.36 -22.38 6.36
C ASN A 205 -3.73 -22.16 6.99
N ASN A 206 -4.61 -21.45 6.27
CA ASN A 206 -5.99 -21.17 6.67
C ASN A 206 -6.10 -20.48 8.04
N LEU A 207 -5.09 -19.70 8.42
CA LEU A 207 -5.13 -18.90 9.63
C LEU A 207 -6.08 -17.74 9.45
N SER A 208 -7.00 -17.56 10.38
CA SER A 208 -7.93 -16.44 10.42
C SER A 208 -8.15 -16.00 11.87
N PRO A 209 -8.53 -14.74 12.12
CA PRO A 209 -8.93 -14.30 13.45
C PRO A 209 -10.12 -15.13 13.94
N ALA A 210 -10.08 -15.54 15.21
CA ALA A 210 -11.25 -16.15 15.84
C ALA A 210 -12.27 -15.05 16.21
N GLY A 211 -13.37 -14.94 15.46
CA GLY A 211 -14.49 -14.03 15.76
C GLY A 211 -14.74 -12.94 14.71
N VAL A 212 -15.91 -12.28 14.78
CA VAL A 212 -16.42 -11.35 13.74
C VAL A 212 -15.75 -9.97 13.71
N THR A 213 -14.92 -9.63 14.68
CA THR A 213 -14.35 -8.28 14.83
C THR A 213 -12.87 -8.16 14.47
N GLY A 214 -12.20 -9.27 14.10
CA GLY A 214 -10.75 -9.28 13.93
C GLY A 214 -9.99 -9.00 15.23
N MET A 215 -8.66 -9.12 15.22
CA MET A 215 -7.84 -8.63 16.33
C MET A 215 -7.67 -7.12 16.18
N GLN A 216 -8.08 -6.36 17.20
CA GLN A 216 -7.81 -4.92 17.31
C GLN A 216 -6.70 -4.71 18.33
N VAL A 217 -5.63 -4.01 17.92
CA VAL A 217 -4.55 -3.65 18.83
C VAL A 217 -4.70 -2.18 19.22
N PHE A 218 -4.92 -1.95 20.51
CA PHE A 218 -4.99 -0.62 21.10
C PHE A 218 -3.89 -0.47 22.15
N SER A 219 -3.03 0.53 21.99
CA SER A 219 -2.07 0.91 23.02
C SER A 219 -2.30 2.37 23.41
N THR A 220 -2.40 2.63 24.71
CA THR A 220 -2.53 3.99 25.27
C THR A 220 -1.17 4.63 25.60
N ALA A 221 -0.08 3.90 25.37
CA ALA A 221 1.29 4.34 25.59
C ALA A 221 2.19 3.88 24.44
N PRO A 222 3.29 4.59 24.14
CA PRO A 222 4.29 4.11 23.19
C PRO A 222 4.79 2.71 23.60
N GLY A 223 4.82 1.78 22.66
CA GLY A 223 5.21 0.41 22.89
C GLY A 223 4.95 -0.47 21.67
N THR A 224 5.57 -1.64 21.67
CA THR A 224 5.41 -2.64 20.60
C THR A 224 4.47 -3.74 21.05
N VAL A 225 3.44 -4.01 20.25
CA VAL A 225 2.61 -5.21 20.40
C VAL A 225 3.03 -6.22 19.33
N SER A 226 3.43 -7.41 19.76
CA SER A 226 3.80 -8.52 18.87
C SER A 226 2.78 -9.65 19.00
N ILE A 227 2.24 -10.09 17.88
CA ILE A 227 1.30 -11.21 17.81
C ILE A 227 1.83 -12.25 16.83
N THR A 228 2.11 -13.46 17.34
CA THR A 228 2.57 -14.59 16.53
C THR A 228 1.53 -15.70 16.58
N GLN A 229 1.06 -16.11 15.39
CA GLN A 229 0.16 -17.25 15.22
C GLN A 229 0.84 -18.31 14.35
N THR A 230 0.94 -19.53 14.89
CA THR A 230 1.51 -20.68 14.18
C THR A 230 0.51 -21.83 14.19
N SER A 231 0.19 -22.42 13.03
CA SER A 231 -0.50 -23.71 12.96
C SER A 231 0.47 -24.83 12.60
N PHE A 232 0.29 -26.00 13.21
CA PHE A 232 0.98 -27.24 12.84
C PHE A 232 0.07 -28.16 12.03
#